data_AF-A0A6B8M6C3-F1
#
_entry.id   AF-A0A6B8M6C3-F1
#
_cell.length_a   1.000
_cell.length_b   1.000
_cell.length_c   1.000
_cell.angle_alpha   90.00
_cell.angle_beta   90.00
_cell.angle_gamma   90.00
#
_symmetry.space_group_name_H-M   'P 1'
#
loop_
_entity.id
_entity.type
_entity.pdbx_description
1 polymer ?
#
loop_
_entity_poly.entity_id
_entity_poly.type
_entity_poly.pdbx_seq_one_letter_code
_entity_poly.pdbx_strand_id
1 'polypeptide(L)'
;MFYIAVLLFLGVVAARWASWREAERHGDTVSTRRWEISVFYRDDEFIGWVTSGAPSLDGYARVLAPFDFALFVCLTGALAAASLAAAEALHFPQSGRWVLVLIPLAYGAADFVEDRILLRLIAAGGASQSEVLGLKKATLMKFVTLGAAVGQTLILLLWLVVA
;
A
#
# COMPACT_ATOMS: atom_id res chain seq x y z
N MET A 1 -18.78 -13.35 -2.37
CA MET A 1 -17.54 -12.55 -2.28
C MET A 1 -17.35 -11.56 -3.42
N PHE A 2 -17.86 -11.83 -4.63
CA PHE A 2 -17.70 -10.96 -5.81
C PHE A 2 -18.08 -9.48 -5.60
N TYR A 3 -19.30 -9.19 -5.14
CA TYR A 3 -19.74 -7.80 -4.93
C TYR A 3 -18.88 -7.04 -3.90
N ILE A 4 -18.37 -7.73 -2.88
CA ILE A 4 -17.46 -7.15 -1.89
C ILE A 4 -16.14 -6.74 -2.58
N ALA A 5 -15.58 -7.61 -3.43
CA ALA A 5 -14.37 -7.31 -4.18
C ALA A 5 -14.55 -6.08 -5.10
N VAL A 6 -15.69 -6.00 -5.80
CA VAL A 6 -16.03 -4.85 -6.65
C VAL A 6 -16.14 -3.56 -5.84
N LEU A 7 -16.90 -3.59 -4.72
CA LEU A 7 -17.06 -2.42 -3.86
C LEU A 7 -15.73 -1.93 -3.28
N LEU A 8 -14.89 -2.85 -2.82
CA LEU A 8 -13.57 -2.52 -2.28
C LEU A 8 -12.65 -1.97 -3.38
N PHE A 9 -12.69 -2.52 -4.59
CA PHE A 9 -11.93 -1.99 -5.73
C PHE A 9 -12.39 -0.57 -6.12
N LEU A 10 -13.70 -0.31 -6.13
CA LEU A 10 -14.22 1.05 -6.30
C LEU A 10 -13.73 1.99 -5.19
N GLY A 11 -13.65 1.48 -3.96
CA GLY A 11 -13.03 2.17 -2.83
C GLY A 11 -11.56 2.54 -3.08
N VAL A 12 -10.76 1.62 -3.64
CA VAL A 12 -9.36 1.88 -4.05
C VAL A 12 -9.30 3.04 -5.05
N VAL A 13 -10.14 3.00 -6.09
CA VAL A 13 -10.20 4.04 -7.12
C VAL A 13 -10.59 5.39 -6.51
N ALA A 14 -11.61 5.42 -5.66
CA ALA A 14 -12.07 6.63 -5.00
C ALA A 14 -11.01 7.21 -4.04
N ALA A 15 -10.40 6.37 -3.20
CA ALA A 15 -9.34 6.79 -2.28
C ALA A 15 -8.13 7.32 -3.04
N ARG A 16 -7.70 6.64 -4.12
CA ARG A 16 -6.58 7.09 -4.96
C ARG A 16 -6.87 8.43 -5.63
N TRP A 17 -8.07 8.60 -6.17
CA TRP A 17 -8.48 9.85 -6.82
C TRP A 17 -8.55 11.01 -5.82
N ALA A 18 -9.14 10.79 -4.65
CA ALA A 18 -9.24 11.79 -3.59
C ALA A 18 -7.85 12.18 -3.05
N SER A 19 -7.00 11.19 -2.80
CA SER A 19 -5.59 11.37 -2.41
C SER A 19 -4.85 12.26 -3.39
N TRP A 20 -4.92 11.94 -4.68
CA TRP A 20 -4.22 12.69 -5.72
C TRP A 20 -4.67 14.15 -5.77
N ARG A 21 -5.98 14.40 -5.75
CA ARG A 21 -6.52 15.77 -5.77
C ARG A 21 -6.11 16.62 -4.57
N GLU A 22 -6.06 16.02 -3.39
CA GLU A 22 -5.65 16.76 -2.19
C GLU A 22 -4.13 16.94 -2.15
N ALA A 23 -3.36 15.92 -2.53
CA ALA A 23 -1.90 15.95 -2.54
C ALA A 23 -1.31 17.01 -3.48
N GLU A 24 -1.96 17.31 -4.61
CA GLU A 24 -1.54 18.40 -5.53
C GLU A 24 -1.46 19.77 -4.84
N ARG A 25 -2.26 19.99 -3.79
CA ARG A 25 -2.25 21.26 -3.03
C ARG A 25 -1.03 21.40 -2.11
N HIS A 26 -0.29 20.33 -1.89
CA HIS A 26 0.85 20.27 -0.96
C HIS A 26 2.21 20.11 -1.67
N GLY A 27 2.23 20.25 -2.99
CA GLY A 27 3.44 20.25 -3.82
C GLY A 27 3.89 18.87 -4.31
N ASP A 28 4.88 18.89 -5.22
CA ASP A 28 5.27 17.71 -6.01
C ASP A 28 5.75 16.51 -5.18
N THR A 29 6.40 16.75 -4.05
CA THR A 29 6.87 15.65 -3.18
C THR A 29 5.71 14.84 -2.63
N VAL A 30 4.59 15.49 -2.32
CA VAL A 30 3.37 14.87 -1.79
C VAL A 30 2.56 14.26 -2.93
N SER A 31 2.36 14.99 -4.03
CA SER A 31 1.58 14.48 -5.17
C SER A 31 2.22 13.26 -5.85
N THR A 32 3.56 13.22 -5.94
CA THR A 32 4.29 12.09 -6.51
C THR A 32 4.56 10.96 -5.51
N ARG A 33 4.22 11.14 -4.23
CA ARG A 33 4.47 10.15 -3.15
C ARG A 33 5.91 9.63 -3.17
N ARG A 34 6.85 10.54 -3.38
CA ARG A 34 8.23 10.22 -3.76
C ARG A 34 8.90 9.16 -2.88
N TRP A 35 8.63 9.21 -1.57
CA TRP A 35 9.24 8.35 -0.55
C TRP A 35 8.59 6.97 -0.40
N GLU A 36 7.38 6.81 -0.92
CA GLU A 36 6.56 5.59 -0.85
C GLU A 36 6.66 4.72 -2.11
N ILE A 37 6.97 5.34 -3.27
CA ILE A 37 6.94 4.67 -4.59
C ILE A 37 8.32 4.19 -5.06
N SER A 38 9.39 4.46 -4.32
CA SER A 38 10.75 4.10 -4.70
C SER A 38 11.62 3.83 -3.48
N VAL A 39 12.49 2.83 -3.60
CA VAL A 39 13.55 2.53 -2.61
C VAL A 39 14.92 3.09 -3.03
N PHE A 40 14.99 3.71 -4.21
CA PHE A 40 16.23 4.10 -4.89
C PHE A 40 16.66 5.56 -4.61
N TYR A 41 15.96 6.28 -3.74
CA TYR A 41 16.39 7.62 -3.32
C TYR A 41 17.65 7.55 -2.45
N ARG A 42 18.42 8.64 -2.38
CA ARG A 42 19.61 8.69 -1.53
C ARG A 42 19.23 8.97 -0.07
N ASP A 43 19.98 8.41 0.88
CA ASP A 43 19.65 8.54 2.31
C ASP A 43 19.76 9.99 2.79
N ASP A 44 20.77 10.73 2.31
CA ASP A 44 20.96 12.15 2.61
C ASP A 44 19.82 13.02 2.09
N GLU A 45 19.19 12.60 0.99
CA GLU A 45 18.03 13.30 0.44
C GLU A 45 16.79 13.16 1.33
N PHE A 46 16.51 11.95 1.82
CA PHE A 46 15.40 11.71 2.73
C PHE A 46 15.61 12.41 4.07
N ILE A 47 16.83 12.31 4.63
CA ILE A 47 17.18 12.97 5.90
C ILE A 47 17.06 14.50 5.74
N GLY A 48 17.57 15.04 4.64
CA GLY A 48 17.44 16.47 4.32
C GLY A 48 15.97 16.91 4.25
N TRP A 49 15.10 16.11 3.62
CA TRP A 49 13.67 16.40 3.55
C TRP A 49 12.97 16.35 4.91
N VAL A 50 13.21 15.32 5.71
CA VAL A 50 12.59 15.20 7.04
C VAL A 50 13.05 16.33 7.99
N THR A 51 14.29 16.78 7.85
CA THR A 51 14.86 17.85 8.68
C THR A 51 14.58 19.26 8.17
N SER A 52 14.07 19.42 6.94
CA SER A 52 13.93 20.75 6.33
C SER A 52 12.77 21.58 6.88
N GLY A 53 11.84 20.98 7.64
CA GLY A 53 10.60 21.64 8.06
C GLY A 53 9.72 22.07 6.89
N ALA A 54 9.81 21.40 5.74
CA ALA A 54 9.06 21.77 4.55
C ALA A 54 7.55 21.55 4.74
N PRO A 55 6.68 22.39 4.15
CA PRO A 55 5.23 22.19 4.17
C PRO A 55 4.76 20.83 3.62
N SER A 56 5.59 20.18 2.80
CA SER A 56 5.34 18.83 2.28
C SER A 56 5.33 17.75 3.36
N LEU A 57 5.97 17.97 4.52
CA LEU A 57 5.90 17.05 5.68
C LEU A 57 4.49 17.02 6.27
N ASP A 58 3.88 18.20 6.45
CA ASP A 58 2.50 18.32 6.92
C ASP A 58 1.50 17.75 5.91
N GLY A 59 1.72 18.00 4.62
CA GLY A 59 0.94 17.38 3.55
C GLY A 59 1.01 15.86 3.62
N TYR A 60 2.17 15.29 3.90
CA TYR A 60 2.32 13.86 4.11
C TYR A 60 1.49 13.34 5.27
N ALA A 61 1.67 13.94 6.45
CA ALA A 61 1.09 13.44 7.69
C ALA A 61 -0.44 13.64 7.75
N ARG A 62 -0.94 14.75 7.20
CA ARG A 62 -2.36 15.13 7.31
C ARG A 62 -3.20 14.72 6.11
N VAL A 63 -2.58 14.57 4.94
CA VAL A 63 -3.29 14.26 3.70
C VAL A 63 -2.96 12.84 3.25
N LEU A 64 -1.71 12.55 2.91
CA LEU A 64 -1.36 11.23 2.35
C LEU A 64 -1.68 10.11 3.34
N ALA A 65 -1.16 10.15 4.55
CA ALA A 65 -1.30 9.03 5.49
C ALA A 65 -2.76 8.56 5.73
N PRO A 66 -3.77 9.42 5.95
CA PRO A 66 -5.16 8.98 6.02
C PRO A 66 -5.70 8.34 4.74
N PHE A 67 -5.35 8.90 3.57
CA PHE A 67 -5.78 8.36 2.29
C PHE A 67 -5.05 7.06 1.94
N ASP A 68 -3.77 6.94 2.29
CA ASP A 68 -2.95 5.74 2.21
C ASP A 68 -3.54 4.64 3.07
N PHE A 69 -3.95 4.98 4.30
CA PHE A 69 -4.67 4.06 5.16
C PHE A 69 -5.94 3.50 4.50
N ALA A 70 -6.78 4.40 3.97
CA ALA A 70 -8.00 3.99 3.27
C ALA A 70 -7.69 3.15 2.02
N LEU A 71 -6.68 3.56 1.24
CA LEU A 71 -6.25 2.89 0.02
C LEU A 71 -5.80 1.46 0.32
N PHE A 72 -4.94 1.25 1.32
CA PHE A 72 -4.43 -0.09 1.63
C PHE A 72 -5.53 -0.99 2.18
N VAL A 73 -6.44 -0.48 3.02
CA VAL A 73 -7.56 -1.27 3.56
C VAL A 73 -8.44 -1.75 2.42
N CYS A 74 -8.80 -0.84 1.51
CA CYS A 74 -9.58 -1.18 0.33
C CYS A 74 -8.83 -2.16 -0.59
N LEU A 75 -7.54 -1.95 -0.84
CA LEU A 75 -6.77 -2.78 -1.76
C LEU A 75 -6.52 -4.18 -1.20
N THR A 76 -6.11 -4.29 0.06
CA THR A 76 -5.93 -5.56 0.77
C THR A 76 -7.22 -6.36 0.77
N GLY A 77 -8.34 -5.71 1.11
CA GLY A 77 -9.65 -6.34 1.11
C GLY A 77 -10.12 -6.74 -0.29
N ALA A 78 -9.89 -5.91 -1.30
CA ALA A 78 -10.25 -6.21 -2.69
C ALA A 78 -9.51 -7.45 -3.20
N LEU A 79 -8.19 -7.53 -2.98
CA LEU A 79 -7.36 -8.66 -3.40
C LEU A 79 -7.75 -9.96 -2.69
N ALA A 80 -7.99 -9.91 -1.37
CA ALA A 80 -8.47 -11.05 -0.60
C ALA A 80 -9.86 -11.51 -1.07
N ALA A 81 -10.82 -10.60 -1.20
CA ALA A 81 -12.17 -10.90 -1.61
C ALA A 81 -12.23 -11.43 -3.06
N ALA A 82 -11.43 -10.87 -3.97
CA ALA A 82 -11.32 -11.34 -5.36
C ALA A 82 -10.73 -12.74 -5.43
N SER A 83 -9.64 -13.00 -4.69
CA SER A 83 -9.03 -14.34 -4.62
C SER A 83 -10.01 -15.38 -4.06
N LEU A 84 -10.75 -15.06 -3.00
CA LEU A 84 -11.77 -15.94 -2.44
C LEU A 84 -12.94 -16.16 -3.39
N ALA A 85 -13.40 -15.13 -4.09
CA ALA A 85 -14.48 -15.24 -5.08
C ALA A 85 -14.08 -16.12 -6.26
N ALA A 86 -12.85 -15.97 -6.77
CA ALA A 86 -12.34 -16.80 -7.85
C ALA A 86 -12.21 -18.28 -7.42
N ALA A 87 -11.66 -18.54 -6.22
CA ALA A 87 -11.57 -19.89 -5.67
C ALA A 87 -12.94 -20.53 -5.40
N GLU A 88 -13.94 -19.73 -5.03
CA GLU A 88 -15.32 -20.16 -4.89
C GLU A 88 -15.93 -20.61 -6.23
N ALA A 89 -15.73 -19.81 -7.28
CA ALA A 89 -16.18 -20.13 -8.63
C ALA A 89 -15.46 -21.35 -9.23
N LEU A 90 -14.18 -21.55 -8.88
CA LEU A 90 -13.39 -22.75 -9.21
C LEU A 90 -13.71 -23.98 -8.33
N HIS A 91 -14.71 -23.90 -7.46
CA HIS A 91 -15.11 -25.00 -6.56
C HIS A 91 -13.99 -25.54 -5.64
N PHE A 92 -13.02 -24.71 -5.22
CA PHE A 92 -11.96 -25.13 -4.29
C PHE A 92 -12.53 -25.66 -2.96
N PRO A 93 -11.92 -26.63 -2.27
CA PRO A 93 -12.39 -27.08 -0.96
C PRO A 93 -12.39 -25.96 0.08
N GLN A 94 -13.46 -25.84 0.88
CA GLN A 94 -13.60 -24.75 1.85
C GLN A 94 -12.48 -24.70 2.90
N SER A 95 -11.97 -25.86 3.33
CA SER A 95 -10.95 -25.98 4.38
C SER A 95 -9.60 -25.31 4.05
N GLY A 96 -9.31 -25.05 2.77
CA GLY A 96 -8.05 -24.45 2.33
C GLY A 96 -8.14 -22.99 1.83
N ARG A 97 -9.34 -22.46 1.60
CA ARG A 97 -9.51 -21.15 0.94
C ARG A 97 -8.94 -19.97 1.75
N TRP A 98 -8.91 -20.09 3.08
CA TRP A 98 -8.41 -19.03 3.96
C TRP A 98 -6.93 -18.69 3.70
N VAL A 99 -6.14 -19.64 3.18
CA VAL A 99 -4.72 -19.42 2.83
C VAL A 99 -4.56 -18.31 1.79
N LEU A 100 -5.55 -18.15 0.90
CA LEU A 100 -5.56 -17.10 -0.14
C LEU A 100 -5.65 -15.69 0.44
N VAL A 101 -6.01 -15.56 1.72
CA VAL A 101 -6.09 -14.27 2.42
C VAL A 101 -4.73 -13.89 3.04
N LEU A 102 -3.83 -14.85 3.24
CA LEU A 102 -2.55 -14.61 3.93
C LEU A 102 -1.63 -13.65 3.17
N ILE A 103 -1.52 -13.79 1.84
CA ILE A 103 -0.64 -12.93 1.04
C ILE A 103 -1.17 -11.49 1.00
N PRO A 104 -2.48 -11.23 0.72
CA PRO A 104 -3.05 -9.89 0.87
C PRO A 104 -2.87 -9.30 2.27
N LEU A 105 -3.05 -10.08 3.34
CA LEU A 105 -2.82 -9.59 4.70
C LEU A 105 -1.36 -9.26 4.98
N ALA A 106 -0.42 -10.05 4.45
CA ALA A 106 1.01 -9.76 4.54
C ALA A 106 1.36 -8.44 3.84
N TYR A 107 0.72 -8.15 2.70
CA TYR A 107 0.81 -6.85 2.05
C TYR A 107 0.29 -5.72 2.95
N GLY A 108 -0.94 -5.82 3.45
CA GLY A 108 -1.52 -4.80 4.32
C GLY A 108 -0.68 -4.56 5.60
N ALA A 109 -0.08 -5.62 6.15
CA ALA A 109 0.83 -5.50 7.29
C ALA A 109 2.14 -4.79 6.93
N ALA A 110 2.74 -5.10 5.78
CA ALA A 110 3.97 -4.46 5.32
C ALA A 110 3.77 -2.97 5.03
N ASP A 111 2.64 -2.63 4.39
CA ASP A 111 2.21 -1.26 4.10
C ASP A 111 1.98 -0.45 5.38
N PHE A 112 1.22 -1.00 6.33
CA PHE A 112 1.00 -0.37 7.64
C PHE A 112 2.31 -0.13 8.42
N VAL A 113 3.24 -1.09 8.40
CA VAL A 113 4.53 -0.94 9.08
C VAL A 113 5.36 0.15 8.44
N GLU A 114 5.39 0.21 7.11
CA GLU A 114 6.12 1.25 6.39
C GLU A 114 5.58 2.65 6.70
N ASP A 115 4.26 2.86 6.59
CA ASP A 115 3.61 4.13 6.93
C ASP A 115 3.93 4.59 8.35
N ARG A 116 3.91 3.65 9.31
CA ARG A 116 4.22 3.95 10.72
C ARG A 116 5.68 4.36 10.92
N ILE A 117 6.61 3.71 10.22
CA ILE A 117 8.02 4.12 10.26
C ILE A 117 8.17 5.52 9.67
N LEU A 118 7.57 5.76 8.50
CA LEU A 118 7.67 7.03 7.82
C LEU A 118 7.09 8.19 8.65
N LEU A 119 5.88 8.04 9.17
CA LEU A 119 5.24 9.03 10.05
C LEU A 119 6.05 9.26 11.33
N ARG A 120 6.67 8.22 11.90
CA ARG A 120 7.53 8.36 13.07
C ARG A 120 8.75 9.22 12.76
N LEU A 121 9.40 9.00 11.61
CA LEU A 121 10.58 9.77 11.21
C LEU A 121 10.22 11.23 10.91
N ILE A 122 9.09 11.46 10.24
CA ILE A 122 8.55 12.82 10.02
C ILE A 122 8.28 13.52 11.35
N ALA A 123 7.59 12.84 12.29
CA ALA A 123 7.26 13.41 13.59
C ALA A 123 8.49 13.67 14.47
N ALA A 124 9.55 12.86 14.33
CA ALA A 124 10.81 13.06 15.02
C ALA A 124 11.62 14.27 14.47
N GLY A 125 11.30 14.75 13.27
CA GLY A 125 12.04 15.84 12.62
C GLY A 125 13.48 15.46 12.26
N GLY A 126 13.79 14.16 12.17
CA GLY A 126 15.10 13.65 11.81
C GLY A 126 15.11 12.13 11.61
N ALA A 127 16.14 11.63 10.94
CA ALA A 127 16.35 10.21 10.72
C ALA A 127 17.85 9.88 10.67
N SER A 128 18.23 8.75 11.24
CA SER A 128 19.55 8.14 11.03
C SER A 128 19.58 7.30 9.75
N GLN A 129 20.77 7.06 9.18
CA GLN A 129 20.92 6.18 8.01
C GLN A 129 20.36 4.77 8.26
N SER A 130 20.52 4.23 9.47
CA SER A 130 19.94 2.94 9.86
C SER A 130 18.42 2.93 9.81
N GLU A 131 17.78 4.04 10.18
CA GLU A 131 16.32 4.18 10.12
C GLU A 131 15.83 4.32 8.68
N VAL A 132 16.54 5.06 7.84
CA VAL A 132 16.24 5.14 6.40
C VAL A 132 16.37 3.77 5.73
N LEU A 133 17.42 3.01 6.07
CA LEU A 133 17.56 1.63 5.60
C LEU A 133 16.39 0.75 6.08
N GLY A 134 15.94 0.94 7.32
CA GLY A 134 14.75 0.27 7.86
C GLY A 134 13.49 0.60 7.07
N LEU A 135 13.26 1.88 6.76
CA LEU A 135 12.15 2.35 5.93
C LEU A 135 12.20 1.70 4.54
N LYS A 136 13.34 1.76 3.85
CA LYS A 136 13.51 1.15 2.52
C LYS A 136 13.23 -0.35 2.50
N LYS A 137 13.64 -1.07 3.55
CA LYS A 137 13.33 -2.50 3.69
C LYS A 137 11.82 -2.72 3.84
N ALA A 138 11.13 -1.91 4.64
CA ALA A 138 9.68 -1.98 4.77
C ALA A 138 8.98 -1.69 3.43
N THR A 139 9.39 -0.64 2.72
CA THR A 139 8.87 -0.29 1.38
C THR A 139 9.13 -1.42 0.36
N LEU A 140 10.29 -2.07 0.40
CA LEU A 140 10.58 -3.22 -0.45
C LEU A 140 9.66 -4.41 -0.14
N MET A 141 9.47 -4.72 1.15
CA MET A 141 8.56 -5.79 1.57
C MET A 141 7.12 -5.51 1.13
N LYS A 142 6.67 -4.26 1.22
CA LYS A 142 5.39 -3.80 0.68
C LYS A 142 5.26 -4.13 -0.81
N PHE A 143 6.26 -3.81 -1.63
CA PHE A 143 6.21 -4.10 -3.06
C PHE A 143 6.22 -5.60 -3.39
N VAL A 144 7.06 -6.38 -2.70
CA VAL A 144 7.14 -7.83 -2.90
C VAL A 144 5.81 -8.50 -2.56
N THR A 145 5.25 -8.16 -1.40
CA THR A 145 3.97 -8.72 -0.94
C THR A 145 2.80 -8.26 -1.81
N LEU A 146 2.77 -7.00 -2.24
CA LEU A 146 1.78 -6.49 -3.21
C LEU A 146 1.86 -7.25 -4.53
N GLY A 147 3.05 -7.42 -5.09
CA GLY A 147 3.27 -8.17 -6.33
C GLY A 147 2.79 -9.61 -6.22
N ALA A 148 3.08 -10.26 -5.08
CA ALA A 148 2.60 -11.62 -4.80
C ALA A 148 1.06 -11.67 -4.66
N ALA A 149 0.44 -10.72 -3.98
CA ALA A 149 -1.01 -10.67 -3.79
C ALA A 149 -1.76 -10.43 -5.12
N VAL A 150 -1.26 -9.50 -5.95
CA VAL A 150 -1.77 -9.24 -7.30
C VAL A 150 -1.56 -10.47 -8.18
N GLY A 151 -0.36 -11.06 -8.18
CA GLY A 151 -0.04 -12.27 -8.94
C GLY A 151 -0.95 -13.44 -8.60
N GLN A 152 -1.14 -13.73 -7.30
CA GLN A 152 -2.08 -14.74 -6.82
C GLN A 152 -3.49 -14.49 -7.37
N THR A 153 -3.98 -13.25 -7.24
CA THR A 153 -5.33 -12.88 -7.69
C THR A 153 -5.49 -13.06 -9.19
N LEU A 154 -4.51 -12.60 -9.98
CA LEU A 154 -4.52 -12.74 -11.44
C LEU A 154 -4.46 -14.19 -11.89
N ILE A 155 -3.61 -15.02 -11.28
CA ILE A 155 -3.51 -16.45 -11.60
C ILE A 155 -4.86 -17.15 -11.38
N LEU A 156 -5.54 -16.87 -10.26
CA LEU A 156 -6.86 -17.45 -9.98
C LEU A 156 -7.92 -16.98 -10.97
N LEU A 157 -7.94 -15.69 -11.31
CA LEU A 157 -8.89 -15.16 -12.29
C LEU A 157 -8.64 -15.70 -13.70
N LEU A 158 -7.38 -15.83 -14.11
CA LEU A 158 -7.02 -16.42 -15.40
C LEU A 158 -7.39 -17.89 -15.46
N TRP A 159 -7.15 -18.65 -14.38
CA TRP A 159 -7.59 -20.04 -14.30
C TRP A 159 -9.12 -20.13 -14.44
N LEU A 160 -9.87 -19.28 -13.75
CA LEU A 160 -11.33 -19.25 -13.87
C LEU A 160 -11.81 -18.99 -15.31
N VAL A 161 -11.09 -18.19 -16.11
CA VAL A 161 -11.46 -17.89 -17.50
C VAL A 161 -11.20 -19.08 -18.44
N VAL A 162 -10.23 -19.93 -18.13
CA VAL A 162 -9.85 -21.06 -19.00
C VAL A 162 -10.41 -22.42 -18.56
N ALA A 163 -11.05 -22.48 -17.39
CA ALA A 163 -11.74 -23.66 -16.85
C ALA A 163 -13.18 -23.75 -17.37
#